data_AF-A0A8B3S4N2-F1
#
_entry.id   AF-A0A8B3S4N2-F1
#
_cell.length_a   1.000
_cell.length_b   1.000
_cell.length_c   1.000
_cell.angle_alpha   90.00
_cell.angle_beta   90.00
_cell.angle_gamma   90.00
#
_symmetry.space_group_name_H-M   'P 1'
#
loop_
_entity.id
_entity.type
_entity.pdbx_description
1 polymer ?
#
loop_
_entity_poly.entity_id
_entity_poly.type
_entity_poly.pdbx_seq_one_letter_code
_entity_poly.pdbx_strand_id
1 'polypeptide(L)'
;MNAGGNIIKAHPVTGNWYENDFVGVIKYNDASRRKKMADWNWNKEKIFTKIDDIRSKLNRKGKGRKITPKGLTNRVVDAILKQYRGLFDYSTAMDDGVLKLEFKLNTAREMDYIKALGKTVIFTDMADLTPRQIVETYDARSQIETDIKWLKNRMLIPFMPEHVWKDVKIRAHVFLCVVGLLLYNYLLYLVDEPDLSIERLAGHLDQMRLGLVYCGGANAEFVIEDMNRETAEVFSRMRLGGSIPM
;
A
#
# COMPACT_ATOMS: atom_id res chain seq x y z
N MET A 1 17.56 12.32 7.15
CA MET A 1 17.06 11.14 6.41
C MET A 1 16.41 10.21 7.43
N ASN A 2 15.22 9.67 7.14
CA ASN A 2 14.63 8.61 7.97
C ASN A 2 15.19 7.24 7.55
N ALA A 3 14.93 6.20 8.35
CA ALA A 3 15.40 4.82 8.13
C ALA A 3 15.12 4.28 6.71
N GLY A 4 14.09 4.78 6.02
CA GLY A 4 13.77 4.43 4.62
C GLY A 4 14.39 5.31 3.52
N GLY A 5 15.45 6.08 3.79
CA GLY A 5 16.14 6.89 2.77
C GLY A 5 15.35 8.12 2.25
N ASN A 6 14.27 8.50 2.93
CA ASN A 6 13.39 9.60 2.52
C ASN A 6 14.05 10.97 2.80
N ILE A 7 14.00 11.88 1.81
CA ILE A 7 14.42 13.27 1.96
C ILE A 7 13.21 14.06 2.46
N ILE A 8 13.29 14.52 3.71
CA ILE A 8 12.32 15.42 4.31
C ILE A 8 12.69 16.84 3.86
N LYS A 9 11.91 17.42 2.96
CA LYS A 9 11.93 18.87 2.70
C LYS A 9 10.66 19.44 3.31
N ALA A 10 10.70 19.63 4.62
CA ALA A 10 9.62 20.27 5.34
C ALA A 10 9.69 21.77 5.08
N HIS A 11 8.73 22.29 4.33
CA HIS A 11 8.41 23.71 4.37
C HIS A 11 7.21 23.84 5.31
N PRO A 12 7.39 24.34 6.54
CA PRO A 12 6.27 24.59 7.43
C PRO A 12 5.41 25.66 6.78
N VAL A 13 4.18 25.29 6.46
CA VAL A 13 3.14 26.26 6.14
C VAL A 13 2.24 26.27 7.35
N THR A 14 2.32 27.35 8.12
CA THR A 14 1.37 27.65 9.18
C THR A 14 0.26 28.51 8.59
N GLY A 15 -0.97 28.12 8.88
CA GLY A 15 -2.14 28.85 8.42
C GLY A 15 -3.31 28.55 9.34
N ASN A 16 -4.15 29.55 9.54
CA ASN A 16 -5.43 29.34 10.17
C ASN A 16 -6.37 28.78 9.10
N TRP A 17 -6.76 27.51 9.25
CA TRP A 17 -7.77 26.87 8.42
C TRP A 17 -8.82 26.28 9.32
N TYR A 18 -10.10 26.53 9.03
CA TYR A 18 -11.20 26.01 9.83
C TYR A 18 -11.05 26.29 11.34
N GLU A 19 -10.64 27.53 11.68
CA GLU A 19 -10.44 27.99 13.07
C GLU A 19 -9.33 27.27 13.84
N ASN A 20 -8.51 26.45 13.17
CA ASN A 20 -7.40 25.73 13.78
C ASN A 20 -6.08 26.04 13.06
N ASP A 21 -5.00 26.02 13.82
CA ASP A 21 -3.66 26.14 13.28
C ASP A 21 -3.18 24.76 12.81
N PHE A 22 -2.86 24.64 11.53
CA PHE A 22 -2.25 23.42 10.99
C PHE A 22 -0.81 23.66 10.56
N VAL A 23 -0.04 22.58 10.60
CA VAL A 23 1.31 22.46 10.05
C VAL A 23 1.28 21.57 8.82
N GLY A 24 1.75 22.12 7.69
CA GLY A 24 2.01 21.37 6.47
C GLY A 24 3.46 20.85 6.42
N VAL A 25 3.66 19.56 6.11
CA VAL A 25 4.97 18.95 5.87
C VAL A 25 4.97 18.25 4.52
N ILE A 26 5.97 18.54 3.67
CA ILE A 26 6.14 17.87 2.37
C ILE A 26 7.19 16.77 2.49
N LYS A 27 6.77 15.53 2.23
CA LYS A 27 7.64 14.36 2.12
C LYS A 27 7.90 14.04 0.65
N TYR A 28 9.14 13.70 0.31
CA TYR A 28 9.49 13.16 -1.01
C TYR A 28 9.97 11.71 -0.93
N ASN A 29 9.40 10.84 -1.77
CA ASN A 29 9.79 9.45 -1.93
C ASN A 29 10.08 9.14 -3.42
N ASP A 30 11.35 8.81 -3.71
CA ASP A 30 11.80 8.54 -5.06
C ASP A 30 11.30 7.21 -5.65
N ALA A 31 11.20 6.15 -4.84
CA ALA A 31 10.63 4.88 -5.28
C ALA A 31 9.16 5.06 -5.70
N SER A 32 8.40 5.83 -4.94
CA SER A 32 7.01 6.19 -5.26
C SER A 32 6.94 7.04 -6.52
N ARG A 33 7.88 7.98 -6.73
CA ARG A 33 7.97 8.76 -7.97
C ARG A 33 8.18 7.85 -9.17
N ARG A 34 9.18 6.98 -9.12
CA ARG A 34 9.52 6.06 -10.22
C ARG A 34 8.33 5.18 -10.60
N LYS A 35 7.66 4.59 -9.61
CA LYS A 35 6.45 3.79 -9.82
C LYS A 35 5.34 4.59 -10.50
N LYS A 36 4.96 5.75 -9.93
CA LYS A 36 3.91 6.60 -10.50
C LYS A 36 4.26 7.13 -11.90
N MET A 37 5.55 7.36 -12.18
CA MET A 37 6.02 7.78 -13.49
C MET A 37 5.86 6.68 -14.53
N ALA A 38 6.23 5.44 -14.19
CA ALA A 38 5.99 4.29 -15.05
C ALA A 38 4.49 4.07 -15.29
N ASP A 39 3.67 4.15 -14.24
CA ASP A 39 2.21 4.07 -14.33
C ASP A 39 1.65 5.17 -15.24
N TRP A 40 2.14 6.41 -15.13
CA TRP A 40 1.73 7.51 -16.01
C TRP A 40 2.07 7.23 -17.47
N ASN A 41 3.32 6.86 -17.77
CA ASN A 41 3.77 6.61 -19.15
C ASN A 41 2.92 5.53 -19.83
N TRP A 42 2.67 4.42 -19.13
CA TRP A 42 1.85 3.33 -19.65
C TRP A 42 0.39 3.74 -19.85
N ASN A 43 -0.19 4.49 -18.91
CA ASN A 43 -1.57 4.95 -19.06
C ASN A 43 -1.71 6.03 -20.14
N LYS A 44 -0.70 6.90 -20.29
CA LYS A 44 -0.64 7.90 -21.35
C LYS A 44 -0.71 7.23 -22.71
N GLU A 45 0.13 6.22 -22.96
CA GLU A 45 0.11 5.45 -24.20
C GLU A 45 -1.26 4.82 -24.46
N LYS A 46 -1.83 4.14 -23.45
CA LYS A 46 -3.17 3.55 -23.56
C LYS A 46 -4.27 4.54 -23.88
N ILE A 47 -4.22 5.74 -23.28
CA ILE A 47 -5.18 6.80 -23.57
C ILE A 47 -5.06 7.21 -25.03
N PHE A 48 -3.84 7.46 -25.52
CA PHE A 48 -3.63 7.81 -26.93
C PHE A 48 -4.12 6.72 -27.88
N THR A 49 -3.82 5.44 -27.61
CA THR A 49 -4.34 4.31 -28.42
C THR A 49 -5.87 4.30 -28.47
N LYS A 50 -6.54 4.51 -27.33
CA LYS A 50 -8.01 4.56 -27.27
C LYS A 50 -8.57 5.76 -28.05
N ILE A 51 -7.93 6.92 -27.95
CA ILE A 51 -8.34 8.12 -28.70
C ILE A 51 -8.13 7.91 -30.20
N ASP A 52 -7.04 7.27 -30.62
CA ASP A 52 -6.80 6.97 -32.04
C ASP A 52 -7.78 5.92 -32.58
N ASP A 53 -8.16 4.93 -31.77
CA ASP A 53 -9.25 4.01 -32.11
C ASP A 53 -10.58 4.76 -32.29
N ILE A 54 -10.90 5.70 -31.38
CA ILE A 54 -12.09 6.56 -31.50
C ILE A 54 -12.01 7.37 -32.80
N ARG A 55 -10.87 8.01 -33.10
CA ARG A 55 -10.65 8.79 -34.32
C ARG A 55 -10.84 7.94 -35.58
N SER A 56 -10.30 6.72 -35.60
CA SER A 56 -10.40 5.81 -36.75
C SER A 56 -11.85 5.41 -37.07
N LYS A 57 -12.74 5.48 -36.06
CA LYS A 57 -14.16 5.11 -36.15
C LYS A 57 -15.07 6.31 -36.40
N LEU A 58 -14.56 7.54 -36.37
CA LEU A 58 -15.33 8.74 -36.69
C LEU A 58 -15.81 8.69 -38.15
N ASN A 59 -17.03 9.16 -38.38
CA ASN A 59 -17.62 9.36 -39.71
C ASN A 59 -17.69 8.11 -40.63
N ARG A 60 -17.48 6.90 -40.10
CA ARG A 60 -17.66 5.65 -40.86
C ARG A 60 -19.12 5.51 -41.31
N LYS A 61 -19.33 5.23 -42.60
CA LYS A 61 -20.66 4.93 -43.16
C LYS A 61 -21.02 3.48 -42.79
N GLY A 62 -21.95 3.30 -41.87
CA GLY A 62 -22.42 1.97 -41.43
C GLY A 62 -23.89 1.97 -40.99
N LYS A 63 -24.49 0.78 -40.87
CA LYS A 63 -25.83 0.58 -40.31
C LYS A 63 -25.79 0.78 -38.79
N GLY A 64 -25.84 2.02 -38.33
CA GLY A 64 -25.89 2.35 -36.92
C GLY A 64 -26.26 3.81 -36.69
N ARG A 65 -26.72 4.13 -35.47
CA ARG A 65 -27.02 5.50 -35.07
C ARG A 65 -25.75 6.35 -35.17
N LYS A 66 -25.82 7.47 -35.91
CA LYS A 66 -24.71 8.43 -36.00
C LYS A 66 -24.34 8.92 -34.61
N ILE A 67 -23.04 8.95 -34.32
CA ILE A 67 -22.52 9.47 -33.04
C ILE A 67 -22.79 10.98 -32.98
N THR A 68 -23.34 11.45 -31.87
CA THR A 68 -23.52 12.88 -31.60
C THR A 68 -22.26 13.47 -30.99
N PRO A 69 -22.03 14.80 -31.08
CA PRO A 69 -20.90 15.45 -30.40
C PRO A 69 -20.84 15.15 -28.90
N LYS A 70 -22.00 15.16 -28.23
CA LYS A 70 -22.13 14.77 -26.82
C LYS A 70 -21.74 13.32 -26.57
N GLY A 71 -22.19 12.39 -27.42
CA GLY A 71 -21.82 10.98 -27.32
C GLY A 71 -20.33 10.72 -27.55
N LEU A 72 -19.72 11.48 -28.45
CA LEU A 72 -18.27 11.46 -28.67
C LEU A 72 -17.50 12.00 -27.45
N THR A 73 -17.96 13.11 -26.88
CA THR A 73 -17.38 13.68 -25.66
C THR A 73 -17.35 12.65 -24.53
N ASN A 74 -18.47 11.96 -24.29
CA ASN A 74 -18.54 10.92 -23.26
C ASN A 74 -17.53 9.79 -23.53
N ARG A 75 -17.40 9.31 -24.77
CA ARG A 75 -16.41 8.28 -25.12
C ARG A 75 -14.97 8.72 -24.87
N VAL A 76 -14.64 9.98 -25.14
CA VAL A 76 -13.34 10.56 -24.83
C VAL A 76 -13.11 10.60 -23.31
N VAL A 77 -14.11 11.07 -22.55
CA VAL A 77 -14.05 11.13 -21.08
C VAL A 77 -13.91 9.73 -20.44
N ASP A 78 -14.54 8.72 -21.02
CA ASP A 78 -14.46 7.32 -20.57
C ASP A 78 -13.15 6.65 -20.97
N ALA A 79 -12.51 7.10 -22.06
CA ALA A 79 -11.19 6.64 -22.46
C ALA A 79 -10.10 7.11 -21.48
N ILE A 80 -10.30 8.26 -20.82
CA ILE A 80 -9.36 8.87 -19.88
C ILE A 80 -9.71 8.48 -18.44
N LEU A 81 -8.76 7.88 -17.73
CA LEU A 81 -8.90 7.63 -16.29
C LEU A 81 -9.16 8.92 -15.53
N LYS A 82 -10.07 8.88 -14.54
CA LYS A 82 -10.54 10.05 -13.79
C LYS A 82 -9.40 10.95 -13.28
N GLN A 83 -8.33 10.35 -12.78
CA GLN A 83 -7.15 11.05 -12.24
C GLN A 83 -6.32 11.82 -13.27
N TYR A 84 -6.46 11.52 -14.58
CA TYR A 84 -5.69 12.16 -15.65
C TYR A 84 -6.50 13.14 -16.49
N ARG A 85 -7.82 13.26 -16.27
CA ARG A 85 -8.71 14.10 -17.09
C ARG A 85 -8.25 15.55 -17.18
N GLY A 86 -7.73 16.10 -16.09
CA GLY A 86 -7.23 17.49 -16.05
C GLY A 86 -5.99 17.73 -16.92
N LEU A 87 -5.31 16.69 -17.39
CA LEU A 87 -4.08 16.81 -18.18
C LEU A 87 -4.36 17.02 -19.68
N PHE A 88 -5.59 16.77 -20.13
CA PHE A 88 -5.95 16.81 -21.54
C PHE A 88 -6.93 17.93 -21.83
N ASP A 89 -6.71 18.61 -22.94
CA ASP A 89 -7.66 19.55 -23.54
C ASP A 89 -8.30 18.84 -24.73
N TYR A 90 -9.64 18.83 -24.79
CA TYR A 90 -10.38 18.18 -25.87
C TYR A 90 -11.64 18.97 -26.22
N SER A 91 -11.96 18.98 -27.51
CA SER A 91 -13.14 19.63 -28.07
C SER A 91 -13.79 18.70 -29.10
N THR A 92 -15.13 18.69 -29.14
CA THR A 92 -15.88 17.96 -30.16
C THR A 92 -16.79 18.95 -30.87
N ALA A 93 -16.65 19.02 -32.20
CA ALA A 93 -17.45 19.90 -33.03
C ALA A 93 -18.05 19.13 -34.20
N MET A 94 -19.20 19.60 -34.68
CA MET A 94 -19.77 19.17 -35.95
C MET A 94 -19.54 20.30 -36.95
N ASP A 95 -18.80 20.02 -38.01
CA ASP A 95 -18.40 21.00 -39.02
C ASP A 95 -18.75 20.42 -40.41
N ASP A 96 -19.59 21.11 -41.18
CA ASP A 96 -20.14 20.65 -42.46
C ASP A 96 -20.68 19.20 -42.46
N GLY A 97 -21.33 18.79 -41.36
CA GLY A 97 -21.87 17.45 -41.19
C GLY A 97 -20.82 16.37 -40.88
N VAL A 98 -19.55 16.75 -40.71
CA VAL A 98 -18.43 15.90 -40.30
C VAL A 98 -18.14 16.11 -38.83
N LEU A 99 -18.05 15.02 -38.07
CA LEU A 99 -17.70 15.07 -36.66
C LEU A 99 -16.18 15.18 -36.50
N LYS A 100 -15.72 16.23 -35.82
CA LYS A 100 -14.30 16.49 -35.54
C LYS A 100 -14.01 16.33 -34.04
N LEU A 101 -12.86 15.73 -33.74
CA LEU A 101 -12.32 15.57 -32.39
C LEU A 101 -10.95 16.23 -32.32
N GLU A 102 -10.83 17.30 -31.54
CA GLU A 102 -9.54 17.80 -31.11
C GLU A 102 -9.22 17.19 -29.76
N PHE A 103 -8.01 16.64 -29.64
CA PHE A 103 -7.54 16.02 -28.42
C PHE A 103 -6.05 16.30 -28.30
N LYS A 104 -5.66 16.98 -27.24
CA LYS A 104 -4.29 17.41 -26.99
C LYS A 104 -3.92 17.22 -25.53
N LEU A 105 -2.70 16.76 -25.31
CA LEU A 105 -2.10 16.78 -23.99
C LEU A 105 -1.60 18.19 -23.67
N ASN A 106 -2.01 18.72 -22.53
CA ASN A 106 -1.51 19.98 -22.05
C ASN A 106 -0.12 19.78 -21.43
N THR A 107 0.92 20.15 -22.17
CA THR A 107 2.31 19.89 -21.78
C THR A 107 2.70 20.59 -20.49
N ALA A 108 2.17 21.79 -20.23
CA ALA A 108 2.41 22.51 -18.99
C ALA A 108 1.82 21.76 -17.78
N ARG A 109 0.55 21.34 -17.88
CA ARG A 109 -0.10 20.54 -16.81
C ARG A 109 0.57 19.18 -16.63
N GLU A 110 1.03 18.54 -17.71
CA GLU A 110 1.81 17.30 -17.62
C GLU A 110 3.12 17.52 -16.87
N MET A 111 3.87 18.57 -17.19
CA MET A 111 5.12 18.89 -16.50
C MET A 111 4.89 19.13 -15.00
N ASP A 112 3.84 19.86 -14.63
CA ASP A 112 3.51 20.11 -13.23
C ASP A 112 3.07 18.84 -12.51
N TYR A 113 2.28 17.99 -13.16
CA TYR A 113 1.93 16.66 -12.66
C TYR A 113 3.18 15.80 -12.41
N ILE A 114 4.11 15.73 -13.36
CA ILE A 114 5.37 14.99 -13.23
C ILE A 114 6.23 15.55 -12.10
N LYS A 115 6.32 16.88 -11.96
CA LYS A 115 7.05 17.55 -10.87
C LYS A 115 6.43 17.27 -9.49
N ALA A 116 5.13 16.97 -9.42
CA ALA A 116 4.45 16.63 -8.18
C ALA A 116 4.63 15.15 -7.79
N LEU A 117 5.05 14.28 -8.72
CA LEU A 117 5.21 12.85 -8.43
C LEU A 117 6.22 12.60 -7.31
N GLY A 118 5.87 11.65 -6.43
CA GLY A 118 6.66 11.29 -5.26
C GLY A 118 6.55 12.27 -4.10
N LYS A 119 5.87 13.40 -4.26
CA LYS A 119 5.58 14.32 -3.15
C LYS A 119 4.27 13.93 -2.47
N THR A 120 4.28 13.92 -1.14
CA THR A 120 3.10 13.76 -0.29
C THR A 120 3.07 14.94 0.66
N VAL A 121 1.92 15.63 0.73
CA VAL A 121 1.69 16.71 1.69
C VAL A 121 0.95 16.12 2.89
N ILE A 122 1.53 16.30 4.07
CA ILE A 122 0.96 15.90 5.34
C ILE A 122 0.46 17.18 6.01
N PHE A 123 -0.83 17.22 6.34
CA PHE A 123 -1.44 18.30 7.13
C PHE A 123 -1.80 17.75 8.50
N THR A 124 -1.38 18.43 9.55
CA THR A 124 -1.66 18.02 10.93
C THR A 124 -1.78 19.23 11.85
N ASP A 125 -2.60 19.09 12.88
CA ASP A 125 -2.75 19.97 14.03
C ASP A 125 -1.67 19.75 15.12
N MET A 126 -0.79 18.75 14.94
CA MET A 126 0.30 18.44 15.85
C MET A 126 1.48 19.43 15.68
N ALA A 127 1.26 20.69 16.03
CA ALA A 127 2.23 21.77 15.86
C ALA A 127 3.48 21.62 16.75
N ASP A 128 3.36 20.90 17.86
CA ASP A 128 4.47 20.65 18.80
C ASP A 128 5.50 19.63 18.27
N LEU A 129 5.14 18.85 17.25
CA LEU A 129 6.01 17.84 16.68
C LEU A 129 6.99 18.44 15.68
N THR A 130 8.24 17.97 15.73
CA THR A 130 9.20 18.30 14.67
C THR A 130 8.72 17.72 13.33
N PRO A 131 9.08 18.31 12.17
CA PRO A 131 8.69 17.77 10.88
C PRO A 131 9.14 16.32 10.65
N ARG A 132 10.23 15.90 11.30
CA ARG A 132 10.69 14.52 11.30
C ARG A 132 9.70 13.60 12.01
N GLN A 133 9.29 13.96 13.22
CA GLN A 133 8.29 13.19 13.99
C GLN A 133 6.96 13.13 13.24
N ILE A 134 6.50 14.23 12.65
CA ILE A 134 5.27 14.24 11.82
C ILE A 134 5.36 13.21 10.68
N VAL A 135 6.50 13.16 9.98
CA VAL A 135 6.72 12.18 8.90
C VAL A 135 6.77 10.74 9.46
N GLU A 136 7.47 10.51 10.56
CA GLU A 136 7.58 9.20 11.20
C GLU A 136 6.22 8.70 11.70
N THR A 137 5.43 9.54 12.34
CA THR A 137 4.06 9.23 12.78
C THR A 137 3.13 8.94 11.59
N TYR A 138 3.23 9.72 10.51
CA TYR A 138 2.49 9.45 9.28
C TYR A 138 2.89 8.10 8.65
N ASP A 139 4.18 7.78 8.65
CA ASP A 139 4.68 6.51 8.11
C ASP A 139 4.29 5.31 8.98
N ALA A 140 4.23 5.47 10.31
CA ALA A 140 3.76 4.45 11.24
C ALA A 140 2.32 4.01 10.94
N ARG A 141 1.46 4.92 10.45
CA ARG A 141 0.13 4.56 9.95
C ARG A 141 0.19 3.53 8.81
N SER A 142 1.11 3.71 7.86
CA SER A 142 1.29 2.77 6.74
C SER A 142 1.82 1.41 7.21
N GLN A 143 2.61 1.40 8.29
CA GLN A 143 3.05 0.15 8.93
C GLN A 143 1.84 -0.59 9.51
N ILE A 144 0.98 0.10 10.26
CA ILE A 144 -0.26 -0.49 10.80
C ILE A 144 -1.15 -1.05 9.68
N GLU A 145 -1.32 -0.33 8.57
CA GLU A 145 -2.09 -0.83 7.43
C GLU A 145 -1.46 -2.09 6.80
N THR A 146 -0.13 -2.18 6.79
CA THR A 146 0.59 -3.38 6.34
C THR A 146 0.37 -4.53 7.32
N ASP A 147 0.44 -4.26 8.61
CA ASP A 147 0.22 -5.26 9.66
C ASP A 147 -1.22 -5.80 9.62
N ILE A 148 -2.21 -4.94 9.37
CA ILE A 148 -3.62 -5.33 9.20
C ILE A 148 -3.83 -6.19 7.94
N LYS A 149 -3.00 -6.06 6.90
CA LYS A 149 -3.10 -7.00 5.75
C LYS A 149 -2.77 -8.43 6.16
N TRP A 150 -1.89 -8.62 7.15
CA TRP A 150 -1.60 -9.96 7.67
C TRP A 150 -2.82 -10.59 8.35
N LEU A 151 -3.63 -9.81 9.05
CA LEU A 151 -4.91 -10.29 9.59
C LEU A 151 -5.85 -10.80 8.49
N LYS A 152 -5.76 -10.26 7.27
CA LYS A 152 -6.60 -10.73 6.16
C LYS A 152 -6.05 -11.98 5.48
N ASN A 153 -4.81 -12.39 5.80
CA ASN A 153 -4.20 -13.57 5.22
C ASN A 153 -4.67 -14.83 5.98
N ARG A 154 -5.45 -15.68 5.29
CA ARG A 154 -5.98 -16.94 5.84
C ARG A 154 -4.90 -17.89 6.38
N MET A 155 -3.67 -17.80 5.88
CA MET A 155 -2.58 -18.72 6.25
C MET A 155 -1.91 -18.39 7.58
N LEU A 156 -1.96 -17.13 8.02
CA LEU A 156 -1.24 -16.69 9.23
C LEU A 156 -2.19 -16.39 10.38
N ILE A 157 -3.15 -15.47 10.16
CA ILE A 157 -4.14 -15.09 11.16
C ILE A 157 -5.46 -14.98 10.42
N PRO A 158 -6.33 -16.01 10.44
CA PRO A 158 -7.57 -16.00 9.67
C PRO A 158 -8.58 -15.06 10.34
N PHE A 159 -8.56 -13.76 10.03
CA PHE A 159 -9.49 -12.79 10.63
C PHE A 159 -10.96 -13.06 10.27
N MET A 160 -11.22 -13.61 9.09
CA MET A 160 -12.57 -13.98 8.68
C MET A 160 -12.95 -15.30 9.35
N PRO A 161 -13.88 -15.32 10.33
CA PRO A 161 -14.20 -16.54 11.03
C PRO A 161 -14.89 -17.51 10.07
N GLU A 162 -14.27 -18.65 9.84
CA GLU A 162 -14.91 -19.75 9.13
C GLU A 162 -15.88 -20.44 10.11
N HIS A 163 -17.19 -20.33 9.86
CA HIS A 163 -18.25 -21.06 10.59
C HIS A 163 -18.67 -20.53 11.98
N VAL A 164 -18.44 -19.25 12.29
CA VAL A 164 -18.91 -18.63 13.54
C VAL A 164 -20.07 -17.65 13.28
N TRP A 165 -21.19 -17.87 13.97
CA TRP A 165 -22.46 -17.18 13.71
C TRP A 165 -22.99 -16.37 14.91
N LYS A 166 -22.29 -16.41 16.06
CA LYS A 166 -22.69 -15.71 17.30
C LYS A 166 -21.72 -14.56 17.59
N ASP A 167 -22.26 -13.36 17.82
CA ASP A 167 -21.49 -12.11 18.05
C ASP A 167 -20.40 -12.20 19.12
N VAL A 168 -20.64 -12.94 20.21
CA VAL A 168 -19.63 -13.12 21.28
C VAL A 168 -18.43 -13.91 20.78
N LYS A 169 -18.66 -14.95 19.97
CA LYS A 169 -17.58 -15.78 19.42
C LYS A 169 -16.80 -15.02 18.34
N ILE A 170 -17.47 -14.17 17.56
CA ILE A 170 -16.82 -13.26 16.60
C ILE A 170 -15.89 -12.29 17.34
N ARG A 171 -16.36 -11.68 18.44
CA ARG A 171 -15.53 -10.77 19.26
C ARG A 171 -14.31 -11.47 19.87
N ALA A 172 -14.49 -12.67 20.43
CA ALA A 172 -13.38 -13.46 20.97
C ALA A 172 -12.36 -13.84 19.90
N HIS A 173 -12.82 -14.25 18.72
CA HIS A 173 -11.97 -14.57 17.57
C HIS A 173 -11.14 -13.37 17.12
N VAL A 174 -11.79 -12.21 16.90
CA VAL A 174 -11.11 -10.97 16.53
C VAL A 174 -10.08 -10.56 17.58
N PHE A 175 -10.43 -10.68 18.87
CA PHE A 175 -9.49 -10.40 19.95
C PHE A 175 -8.24 -11.30 19.88
N LEU A 176 -8.42 -12.62 19.72
CA LEU A 176 -7.30 -13.56 19.58
C LEU A 176 -6.44 -13.24 18.36
N CYS A 177 -7.04 -12.90 17.22
CA CYS A 177 -6.30 -12.48 16.03
C CYS A 177 -5.43 -11.24 16.27
N VAL A 178 -5.96 -10.23 16.97
CA VAL A 178 -5.20 -9.02 17.30
C VAL A 178 -4.07 -9.33 18.29
N VAL A 179 -4.33 -10.14 19.33
CA VAL A 179 -3.30 -10.56 20.29
C VAL A 179 -2.19 -11.36 19.61
N GLY A 180 -2.54 -12.28 18.71
CA GLY A 180 -1.57 -13.04 17.91
C GLY A 180 -0.68 -12.13 17.08
N LEU A 181 -1.26 -11.13 16.40
CA LEU A 181 -0.49 -10.15 15.62
C LEU A 181 0.46 -9.34 16.51
N LEU A 182 -0.01 -8.88 17.68
CA LEU A 182 0.83 -8.17 18.64
C LEU A 182 2.02 -9.03 19.10
N LEU A 183 1.79 -10.33 19.33
CA LEU A 183 2.86 -11.27 19.69
C LEU A 183 3.88 -11.43 18.56
N TYR A 184 3.44 -11.59 17.31
CA TYR A 184 4.34 -11.66 16.16
C TYR A 184 5.20 -10.39 16.02
N ASN A 185 4.59 -9.22 16.17
CA ASN A 185 5.32 -7.95 16.12
C ASN A 185 6.32 -7.82 17.27
N TYR A 186 5.97 -8.31 18.47
CA TYR A 186 6.89 -8.36 19.60
C TYR A 186 8.07 -9.31 19.34
N LEU A 187 7.82 -10.48 18.76
CA LEU A 187 8.88 -11.43 18.39
C LEU A 187 9.81 -10.85 17.32
N LEU A 188 9.28 -10.16 16.31
CA LEU A 188 10.11 -9.46 15.33
C LEU A 188 10.99 -8.39 15.98
N TYR A 189 10.42 -7.61 16.91
CA TYR A 189 11.17 -6.64 17.68
C TYR A 189 12.30 -7.27 18.52
N LEU A 190 12.07 -8.45 19.12
CA LEU A 190 13.10 -9.17 19.86
C LEU A 190 14.23 -9.72 18.99
N VAL A 191 13.90 -10.16 17.77
CA VAL A 191 14.90 -10.69 16.83
C VAL A 191 15.75 -9.57 16.22
N ASP A 192 15.15 -8.37 16.08
CA ASP A 192 15.77 -7.14 15.56
C ASP A 192 16.45 -7.33 14.19
N GLU A 193 15.83 -8.15 13.33
CA GLU A 193 16.30 -8.39 11.96
C GLU A 193 15.49 -7.57 10.95
N PRO A 194 16.10 -6.61 10.23
CA PRO A 194 15.37 -5.65 9.40
C PRO A 194 14.64 -6.28 8.20
N ASP A 195 15.07 -7.46 7.76
CA ASP A 195 14.50 -8.17 6.60
C ASP A 195 13.61 -9.38 6.98
N LEU A 196 13.32 -9.56 8.28
CA LEU A 196 12.48 -10.65 8.74
C LEU A 196 10.99 -10.25 8.70
N SER A 197 10.22 -10.89 7.82
CA SER A 197 8.76 -10.70 7.76
C SER A 197 8.03 -11.61 8.75
N ILE A 198 6.77 -11.27 9.08
CA ILE A 198 5.90 -12.13 9.91
C ILE A 198 5.74 -13.53 9.29
N GLU A 199 5.65 -13.64 7.97
CA GLU A 199 5.54 -14.93 7.27
C GLU A 199 6.77 -15.80 7.47
N ARG A 200 7.97 -15.21 7.30
CA ARG A 200 9.23 -15.91 7.50
C ARG A 200 9.41 -16.32 8.95
N LEU A 201 9.11 -15.41 9.88
CA LEU A 201 9.10 -15.69 11.30
C LEU A 201 8.15 -16.85 11.64
N ALA A 202 6.93 -16.85 11.12
CA ALA A 202 5.99 -17.95 11.30
C ALA A 202 6.52 -19.28 10.74
N GLY A 203 7.19 -19.25 9.58
CA GLY A 203 7.86 -20.41 9.01
C GLY A 203 9.01 -20.94 9.88
N HIS A 204 9.81 -20.05 10.48
CA HIS A 204 10.83 -20.46 11.45
C HIS A 204 10.20 -21.07 12.70
N LEU A 205 9.12 -20.48 13.22
CA LEU A 205 8.38 -21.01 14.37
C LEU A 205 7.76 -22.39 14.10
N ASP A 206 7.22 -22.64 12.90
CA ASP A 206 6.67 -23.95 12.50
C ASP A 206 7.73 -25.07 12.44
N GLN A 207 8.98 -24.69 12.17
CA GLN A 207 10.12 -25.61 12.20
C GLN A 207 10.63 -25.88 13.63
N MET A 208 10.22 -25.09 14.62
CA MET A 208 10.61 -25.32 16.02
C MET A 208 9.71 -26.40 16.60
N ARG A 209 10.25 -27.62 16.71
CA ARG A 209 9.53 -28.76 17.30
C ARG A 209 10.12 -29.11 18.64
N LEU A 210 9.24 -29.24 19.63
CA LEU A 210 9.58 -29.70 20.96
C LEU A 210 9.21 -31.18 21.08
N GLY A 211 10.21 -32.03 21.19
CA GLY A 211 10.06 -33.46 21.49
C GLY A 211 10.08 -33.71 22.99
N LEU A 212 9.37 -34.75 23.43
CA LEU A 212 9.47 -35.28 24.79
C LEU A 212 10.25 -36.59 24.71
N VAL A 213 11.45 -36.62 25.28
CA VAL A 213 12.34 -37.77 25.24
C VAL A 213 12.29 -38.49 26.58
N TYR A 214 12.04 -39.80 26.54
CA TYR A 214 12.09 -40.66 27.71
C TYR A 214 13.21 -41.69 27.52
N CYS A 215 14.32 -41.48 28.23
CA CYS A 215 15.39 -42.46 28.35
C CYS A 215 15.15 -43.26 29.63
N GLY A 216 14.80 -44.54 29.48
CA GLY A 216 14.40 -45.41 30.60
C GLY A 216 15.36 -45.33 31.78
N GLY A 217 14.86 -44.82 32.91
CA GLY A 217 15.63 -44.57 34.13
C GLY A 217 15.59 -43.12 34.63
N ALA A 218 15.13 -42.16 33.81
CA ALA A 218 14.93 -40.75 34.18
C ALA A 218 13.51 -40.27 33.87
N ASN A 219 13.14 -39.08 34.37
CA ASN A 219 11.90 -38.42 33.98
C ASN A 219 11.93 -38.03 32.49
N ALA A 220 10.76 -37.88 31.89
CA ALA A 220 10.67 -37.42 30.51
C ALA A 220 11.11 -35.95 30.41
N GLU A 221 12.05 -35.65 29.52
CA GLU A 221 12.64 -34.31 29.34
C GLU A 221 12.21 -33.72 27.99
N PHE A 222 11.97 -32.40 27.96
CA PHE A 222 11.69 -31.69 26.72
C PHE A 222 12.98 -31.35 25.98
N VAL A 223 13.07 -31.78 24.72
CA VAL A 223 14.23 -31.56 23.86
C VAL A 223 13.76 -30.88 22.57
N ILE A 224 14.50 -29.89 22.09
CA ILE A 224 14.23 -29.28 20.79
C ILE A 224 14.80 -30.19 19.71
N GLU A 225 14.00 -30.51 18.69
CA GLU A 225 14.47 -31.25 17.51
C GLU A 225 15.50 -30.43 16.71
N ASP A 226 16.30 -31.11 15.88
CA ASP A 226 17.32 -30.44 15.06
C ASP A 226 16.71 -29.33 14.18
N MET A 227 17.28 -28.14 14.32
CA MET A 227 16.89 -26.95 13.57
C MET A 227 17.88 -26.66 12.44
N ASN A 228 17.41 -26.05 11.35
CA ASN A 228 18.35 -25.45 10.41
C ASN A 228 19.06 -24.23 11.03
N ARG A 229 20.18 -23.82 10.41
CA ARG A 229 21.03 -22.75 10.93
C ARG A 229 20.29 -21.42 11.13
N GLU A 230 19.41 -21.04 10.20
CA GLU A 230 18.66 -19.79 10.26
C GLU A 230 17.66 -19.80 11.42
N THR A 231 16.92 -20.89 11.58
CA THR A 231 15.94 -21.07 12.67
C THR A 231 16.62 -21.13 14.04
N ALA A 232 17.80 -21.74 14.15
CA ALA A 232 18.58 -21.77 15.39
C ALA A 232 19.07 -20.36 15.81
N GLU A 233 19.42 -19.51 14.84
CA GLU A 233 19.80 -18.12 15.10
C GLU A 233 18.60 -17.31 15.62
N VAL A 234 17.45 -17.46 14.98
CA VAL A 234 16.18 -16.83 15.42
C VAL A 234 15.81 -17.29 16.82
N PHE A 235 15.88 -18.60 17.11
CA PHE A 235 15.60 -19.18 18.42
C PHE A 235 16.49 -18.59 19.53
N SER A 236 17.80 -18.49 19.24
CA SER A 236 18.79 -17.97 20.18
C SER A 236 18.53 -16.50 20.53
N ARG A 237 18.19 -15.68 19.53
CA ARG A 237 17.87 -14.26 19.72
C ARG A 237 16.59 -14.03 20.52
N MET A 238 15.59 -14.90 20.35
CA MET A 238 14.36 -14.87 21.16
C MET A 238 14.58 -15.30 22.62
N ARG A 239 15.77 -15.79 22.98
CA ARG A 239 16.11 -16.29 24.33
C ARG A 239 15.17 -17.40 24.82
N LEU A 240 14.62 -18.20 23.91
CA LEU A 240 13.64 -19.23 24.23
C LEU A 240 14.24 -20.43 24.99
N GLY A 241 15.56 -20.63 24.92
CA GLY A 241 16.25 -21.72 25.64
C GLY A 241 16.08 -21.68 27.16
N GLY A 242 15.86 -20.50 27.76
CA GLY A 242 15.60 -20.37 29.20
C GLY A 242 14.13 -20.55 29.61
N SER A 243 13.22 -20.70 28.64
CA SER A 243 11.78 -20.81 28.86
C SER A 243 11.25 -22.23 28.63
N ILE A 244 12.11 -23.15 28.20
CA ILE A 244 11.75 -24.56 28.03
C ILE A 244 11.74 -25.20 29.42
N PRO A 245 10.62 -25.82 29.84
CA PRO A 245 10.58 -26.56 31.09
C PRO A 245 11.58 -27.72 31.00
N MET A 246 12.63 -27.66 31.83
CA MET A 246 13.52 -28.79 32.09
C MET A 246 12.78 -29.86 32.90
#